data_AF-A0A660N6R5-F1
#
_entry.id   AF-A0A660N6R5-F1
#
_cell.length_a   1.000
_cell.length_b   1.000
_cell.length_c   1.000
_cell.angle_alpha   90.00
_cell.angle_beta   90.00
_cell.angle_gamma   90.00
#
_symmetry.space_group_name_H-M   'P 1'
#
loop_
_entity.id
_entity.type
_entity.pdbx_description
1 polymer ?
#
loop_
_entity_poly.entity_id
_entity_poly.type
_entity_poly.pdbx_seq_one_letter_code
_entity_poly.pdbx_strand_id
1 'polypeptide(L)'
;MDEYEQDIDTEYPTFNALNRKAMLFGVPLMELVTCSFVLVLLTAITLPFLHGRALFILALGIPLFFGLKTICANDDQALKIYALEALWLLRRRNTKIWGGTNTISAMQYGRKFDDYQRFLEEAGEKPTVPRRFSTQDVPTRYT
;
A
#
# COMPACT_ATOMS: atom_id res chain seq x y z
N MET A 1 15.31 48.67 13.11
CA MET A 1 15.75 47.39 12.53
C MET A 1 15.42 46.42 13.62
N ASP A 2 14.17 46.00 13.67
CA ASP A 2 13.62 45.35 14.85
C ASP A 2 13.29 43.93 14.42
N GLU A 3 14.01 43.00 15.03
CA GLU A 3 14.00 41.57 14.74
C GLU A 3 12.59 41.01 14.88
N TYR A 4 12.13 40.36 13.81
CA TYR A 4 10.91 39.57 13.78
C TYR A 4 11.14 38.31 14.61
N GLU A 5 10.99 38.40 15.92
CA GLU A 5 10.89 37.25 16.81
C GLU A 5 9.49 36.63 16.63
N GLN A 6 9.28 35.98 15.48
CA GLN A 6 8.10 35.18 15.20
C GLN A 6 8.21 33.86 15.96
N ASP A 7 7.58 33.81 17.13
CA ASP A 7 7.43 32.59 17.92
C ASP A 7 6.44 31.63 17.24
N ILE A 8 7.01 30.65 16.55
CA ILE A 8 6.31 29.59 15.79
C ILE A 8 5.30 28.81 16.63
N ASP A 9 5.46 28.78 17.96
CA ASP A 9 4.58 28.02 18.86
C ASP A 9 3.27 28.76 19.18
N THR A 10 3.23 30.09 19.00
CA THR A 10 2.06 30.93 19.30
C THR A 10 1.16 31.22 18.11
N GLU A 11 1.70 31.37 16.90
CA GLU A 11 0.93 31.81 15.73
C GLU A 11 0.29 30.64 14.96
N TYR A 12 0.88 29.45 15.05
CA TYR A 12 0.32 28.21 14.55
C TYR A 12 0.17 27.24 15.71
N PRO A 13 -0.92 27.31 16.51
CA PRO A 13 -1.28 26.20 17.37
C PRO A 13 -1.45 25.00 16.44
N THR A 14 -0.37 24.22 16.33
CA THR A 14 -0.28 23.14 15.37
C THR A 14 -1.43 22.23 15.73
N PHE A 15 -2.31 21.96 14.77
CA PHE A 15 -3.51 21.17 14.91
C PHE A 15 -3.18 19.70 15.27
N ASN A 16 -2.50 19.47 16.38
CA ASN A 16 -2.04 18.18 16.86
C ASN A 16 -3.25 17.31 17.21
N ALA A 17 -4.34 17.95 17.65
CA ALA A 17 -5.64 17.33 17.83
C ALA A 17 -6.32 16.88 16.51
N LEU A 18 -6.05 17.55 15.39
CA LEU A 18 -6.58 17.19 14.06
C LEU A 18 -5.75 16.10 13.38
N ASN A 19 -4.45 16.03 13.70
CA ASN A 19 -3.55 14.99 13.18
C ASN A 19 -3.77 13.63 13.84
N ARG A 20 -4.39 13.60 15.03
CA ARG A 20 -4.71 12.35 15.73
C ARG A 20 -6.01 11.75 15.17
N LYS A 21 -6.01 10.44 14.95
CA LYS A 21 -7.21 9.73 14.50
C LYS A 21 -8.34 9.91 15.51
N ALA A 22 -9.56 10.14 15.01
CA ALA A 22 -10.75 10.12 15.84
C ALA A 22 -10.97 8.72 16.44
N MET A 23 -11.03 8.62 17.76
CA MET A 23 -11.18 7.36 18.50
C MET A 23 -12.46 7.39 19.35
N LEU A 24 -13.19 6.27 19.38
CA LEU A 24 -14.33 6.04 20.27
C LEU A 24 -13.95 4.90 21.23
N PHE A 25 -14.01 5.16 22.55
CA PHE A 25 -13.63 4.18 23.59
C PHE A 25 -12.23 3.53 23.41
N GLY A 26 -11.27 4.27 22.84
CA GLY A 26 -9.91 3.79 22.57
C GLY A 26 -9.75 2.96 21.29
N VAL A 27 -10.79 2.86 20.45
CA VAL A 27 -10.75 2.22 19.14
C VAL A 27 -10.93 3.29 18.06
N PRO A 28 -10.12 3.30 16.99
CA PRO A 28 -10.27 4.31 15.95
C PRO A 28 -11.57 4.10 15.14
N LEU A 29 -12.23 5.23 14.83
CA LEU A 29 -13.64 5.26 14.44
C LEU A 29 -13.89 4.59 13.08
N MET A 30 -12.99 4.80 12.12
CA MET A 30 -13.09 4.22 10.78
C MET A 30 -13.06 2.68 10.82
N GLU A 31 -12.24 2.12 11.70
CA GLU A 31 -12.08 0.69 11.91
C GLU A 31 -13.32 0.10 12.59
N LEU A 32 -13.92 0.82 13.54
CA LEU A 32 -15.20 0.42 14.16
C LEU A 32 -16.33 0.39 13.13
N VAL A 33 -16.47 1.46 12.32
CA VAL A 33 -17.50 1.56 11.28
C VAL A 33 -17.36 0.48 10.22
N THR A 34 -16.14 0.23 9.75
CA THR A 34 -15.89 -0.82 8.76
C THR A 34 -16.17 -2.21 9.32
N CYS A 35 -15.78 -2.49 10.57
CA CYS A 35 -16.07 -3.76 11.23
C CYS A 35 -17.58 -3.98 11.41
N SER A 36 -18.30 -2.99 11.94
CA SER A 36 -19.76 -3.10 12.12
C SER A 36 -20.49 -3.26 10.80
N PHE A 37 -20.09 -2.52 9.77
CA PHE A 37 -20.66 -2.64 8.42
C PHE A 37 -20.46 -4.03 7.83
N VAL A 38 -19.25 -4.59 7.93
CA VAL A 38 -18.94 -5.95 7.45
C VAL A 38 -19.76 -7.00 8.19
N LEU A 39 -19.90 -6.89 9.52
CA LEU A 39 -20.72 -7.81 10.30
C LEU A 39 -22.19 -7.75 9.89
N VAL A 40 -22.74 -6.54 9.72
CA VAL A 40 -24.13 -6.37 9.25
C VAL A 40 -24.31 -6.96 7.85
N LEU A 41 -23.41 -6.69 6.91
CA LEU A 41 -23.47 -7.28 5.57
C LEU A 41 -23.41 -8.81 5.60
N LEU A 42 -22.51 -9.37 6.41
CA LEU A 42 -22.37 -10.82 6.54
C LEU A 42 -23.64 -11.44 7.13
N THR A 43 -24.21 -10.81 8.17
CA THR A 43 -25.49 -11.25 8.75
C THR A 43 -26.62 -11.21 7.71
N ALA A 44 -26.69 -10.15 6.88
CA ALA A 44 -27.72 -10.02 5.86
C ALA A 44 -27.61 -11.09 4.76
N ILE A 45 -26.38 -11.39 4.30
CA ILE A 45 -26.12 -12.41 3.28
C ILE A 45 -26.43 -13.82 3.81
N THR A 46 -26.15 -14.07 5.09
CA THR A 46 -26.34 -15.39 5.70
C THR A 46 -27.75 -15.62 6.25
N LEU A 47 -28.52 -14.55 6.46
CA LEU A 47 -29.91 -14.60 6.94
C LEU A 47 -30.81 -15.58 6.16
N PRO A 48 -30.85 -15.60 4.81
CA PRO A 48 -31.72 -16.54 4.08
C PRO A 48 -31.34 -18.01 4.27
N PHE A 49 -30.09 -18.31 4.63
CA PHE A 49 -29.61 -19.68 4.81
C PHE A 49 -29.72 -20.12 6.28
N LEU A 50 -29.23 -19.29 7.19
CA LEU A 50 -29.10 -19.60 8.62
C LEU A 50 -30.29 -19.11 9.46
N HIS A 51 -31.20 -18.33 8.88
CA HIS A 51 -32.35 -17.74 9.55
C HIS A 51 -31.90 -17.00 10.82
N GLY A 52 -32.58 -17.23 11.96
CA GLY A 52 -32.24 -16.58 13.24
C GLY A 52 -30.82 -16.86 13.75
N ARG A 53 -30.17 -17.94 13.29
CA ARG A 53 -28.77 -18.23 13.69
C ARG A 53 -27.77 -17.25 13.10
N ALA A 54 -28.13 -16.52 12.03
CA ALA A 54 -27.27 -15.49 11.47
C ALA A 54 -27.01 -14.34 12.46
N LEU A 55 -27.88 -14.13 13.46
CA LEU A 55 -27.68 -13.10 14.49
C LEU A 55 -26.46 -13.39 15.39
N PHE A 56 -26.04 -14.65 15.54
CA PHE A 56 -24.81 -14.98 16.27
C PHE A 56 -23.56 -14.39 15.62
N ILE A 57 -23.61 -14.09 14.33
CA ILE A 57 -22.52 -13.42 13.62
C ILE A 57 -22.38 -11.97 14.12
N LEU A 58 -23.49 -11.30 14.44
CA LEU A 58 -23.44 -9.97 15.04
C LEU A 58 -22.86 -10.03 16.46
N ALA A 59 -23.20 -11.08 17.22
CA ALA A 59 -22.62 -11.30 18.55
C ALA A 59 -21.08 -11.48 18.51
N LEU A 60 -20.52 -11.96 17.40
CA LEU A 60 -19.06 -12.03 17.17
C LEU A 60 -18.40 -10.63 17.17
N GLY A 61 -19.17 -9.56 16.95
CA GLY A 61 -18.68 -8.19 17.08
C GLY A 61 -18.16 -7.83 18.47
N ILE A 62 -18.69 -8.45 19.53
CA ILE A 62 -18.27 -8.19 20.93
C ILE A 62 -16.81 -8.59 21.15
N PRO A 63 -16.39 -9.86 20.94
CA PRO A 63 -15.00 -10.25 21.10
C PRO A 63 -14.07 -9.53 20.11
N LEU A 64 -14.54 -9.21 18.89
CA LEU A 64 -13.79 -8.40 17.94
C LEU A 64 -13.49 -7.00 18.48
N PHE A 65 -14.48 -6.34 19.08
CA PHE A 65 -14.31 -5.02 19.69
C PHE A 65 -13.27 -5.04 20.81
N PHE A 66 -13.33 -6.05 21.69
CA PHE A 66 -12.31 -6.22 22.74
C PHE A 66 -10.91 -6.48 22.14
N GLY A 67 -10.81 -7.29 21.10
CA GLY A 67 -9.56 -7.51 20.37
C GLY A 67 -9.00 -6.20 19.81
N LEU A 68 -9.81 -5.42 19.10
CA LEU A 68 -9.41 -4.12 18.56
C LEU A 68 -8.97 -3.15 19.67
N LYS A 69 -9.70 -3.13 20.80
CA LYS A 69 -9.34 -2.33 21.97
C LYS A 69 -7.99 -2.73 22.56
N THR A 70 -7.69 -4.04 22.66
CA THR A 70 -6.38 -4.49 23.16
C THR A 70 -5.23 -4.14 22.23
N ILE A 71 -5.43 -4.22 20.91
CA ILE A 71 -4.41 -3.88 19.91
C ILE A 71 -4.13 -2.36 19.91
N CYS A 72 -5.18 -1.55 20.00
CA CYS A 72 -5.07 -0.09 19.97
C CYS A 72 -4.66 0.53 21.32
N ALA A 73 -4.56 -0.26 22.39
CA ALA A 73 -4.20 0.25 23.71
C ALA A 73 -2.79 0.85 23.76
N ASN A 74 -1.86 0.30 22.97
CA ASN A 74 -0.46 0.72 22.95
C ASN A 74 -0.15 1.77 21.87
N ASP A 75 -0.86 1.73 20.73
CA ASP A 75 -0.61 2.60 19.57
C ASP A 75 -1.90 2.80 18.77
N ASP A 76 -2.29 4.07 18.55
CA ASP A 76 -3.52 4.45 17.83
C ASP A 76 -3.42 4.25 16.31
N GLN A 77 -2.22 4.00 15.78
CA GLN A 77 -1.95 3.70 14.38
C GLN A 77 -1.67 2.21 14.11
N ALA A 78 -1.63 1.35 15.13
CA ALA A 78 -1.31 -0.07 15.00
C ALA A 78 -2.14 -0.77 13.90
N LEU A 79 -3.45 -0.52 13.86
CA LEU A 79 -4.34 -1.13 12.85
C LEU A 79 -3.99 -0.72 11.42
N LYS A 80 -3.54 0.52 11.20
CA LYS A 80 -3.12 0.99 9.86
C LYS A 80 -1.83 0.28 9.43
N ILE A 81 -0.90 0.10 10.36
CA ILE A 81 0.36 -0.60 10.11
C ILE A 81 0.07 -2.07 9.75
N TYR A 82 -0.76 -2.75 10.53
CA TYR A 82 -1.17 -4.13 10.23
C TYR A 82 -1.91 -4.26 8.90
N ALA A 83 -2.80 -3.31 8.57
CA ALA A 83 -3.50 -3.31 7.29
C ALA A 83 -2.54 -3.15 6.11
N LEU A 84 -1.54 -2.26 6.23
CA LEU A 84 -0.49 -2.11 5.22
C LEU A 84 0.35 -3.38 5.10
N GLU A 85 0.76 -3.97 6.21
CA GLU A 85 1.51 -5.22 6.20
C GLU A 85 0.72 -6.35 5.51
N ALA A 86 -0.56 -6.51 5.84
CA ALA A 86 -1.44 -7.48 5.19
C ALA A 86 -1.59 -7.21 3.68
N LEU A 87 -1.74 -5.95 3.27
CA LEU A 87 -1.80 -5.56 1.86
C LEU A 87 -0.50 -5.92 1.13
N TRP A 88 0.65 -5.64 1.74
CA TRP A 88 1.96 -5.98 1.18
C TRP A 88 2.19 -7.49 1.12
N LEU A 89 1.74 -8.26 2.11
CA LEU A 89 1.78 -9.72 2.08
C LEU A 89 0.93 -10.29 0.94
N LEU A 90 -0.30 -9.78 0.76
CA LEU A 90 -1.17 -10.18 -0.35
C LEU A 90 -0.57 -9.80 -1.71
N ARG A 91 -0.02 -8.59 -1.83
CA ARG A 91 0.68 -8.14 -3.04
C ARG A 91 1.90 -9.02 -3.34
N ARG A 92 2.67 -9.39 -2.31
CA ARG A 92 3.82 -10.30 -2.43
C ARG A 92 3.39 -11.68 -2.90
N ARG A 93 2.24 -12.22 -2.47
CA ARG A 93 1.74 -13.51 -3.01
C ARG A 93 1.47 -13.43 -4.52
N ASN A 94 1.06 -12.26 -5.01
CA ASN A 94 0.83 -12.02 -6.44
C ASN A 94 2.12 -11.75 -7.24
N THR A 95 3.26 -11.51 -6.59
CA THR A 95 4.56 -11.27 -7.28
C THR A 95 5.14 -12.53 -7.94
N LYS A 96 4.61 -13.73 -7.69
CA LYS A 96 4.95 -14.92 -8.49
C LYS A 96 4.63 -14.72 -9.97
N ILE A 97 3.63 -13.90 -10.30
CA ILE A 97 3.26 -13.54 -11.68
C ILE A 97 4.27 -12.56 -12.30
N TRP A 98 5.05 -11.86 -11.45
CA TRP A 98 6.03 -10.83 -11.83
C TRP A 98 7.47 -11.24 -11.49
N GLY A 99 7.78 -12.54 -11.54
CA GLY A 99 9.16 -13.04 -11.38
C GLY A 99 9.77 -12.82 -9.98
N GLY A 100 8.96 -12.67 -8.93
CA GLY A 100 9.43 -12.61 -7.55
C GLY A 100 9.88 -11.22 -7.06
N THR A 101 9.68 -10.16 -7.86
CA THR A 101 10.10 -8.80 -7.53
C THR A 101 8.88 -7.87 -7.42
N ASN A 102 8.73 -7.15 -6.29
CA ASN A 102 7.61 -6.22 -6.04
C ASN A 102 7.93 -4.77 -6.48
N THR A 103 9.11 -4.56 -7.05
CA THR A 103 9.56 -3.30 -7.65
C THR A 103 9.72 -3.53 -9.14
N ILE A 104 9.29 -2.57 -9.97
CA ILE A 104 9.78 -2.47 -11.35
C ILE A 104 11.26 -2.09 -11.21
N SER A 105 12.11 -3.07 -10.94
CA SER A 105 13.54 -2.84 -10.92
C SER A 105 13.96 -2.49 -12.34
N ALA A 106 14.64 -1.35 -12.53
CA ALA A 106 15.16 -0.96 -13.84
C ALA A 106 16.05 -2.06 -14.47
N MET A 107 16.59 -2.97 -13.66
CA MET A 107 17.34 -4.16 -14.11
C MET A 107 16.52 -5.20 -14.90
N GLN A 108 15.18 -5.18 -14.83
CA GLN A 108 14.33 -6.03 -15.67
C GLN A 108 13.81 -5.31 -16.92
N TYR A 109 13.97 -3.99 -17.02
CA TYR A 109 13.65 -3.24 -18.22
C TYR A 109 14.73 -3.54 -19.28
N GLY A 110 14.37 -4.28 -20.34
CA GLY A 110 15.30 -4.71 -21.40
C GLY A 110 15.86 -6.13 -21.25
N ARG A 111 15.33 -6.94 -20.32
CA ARG A 111 15.71 -8.36 -20.16
C ARG A 111 14.70 -9.33 -20.79
N LYS A 112 13.99 -8.90 -21.83
CA LYS A 112 13.17 -9.79 -22.66
C LYS A 112 14.07 -10.49 -23.68
N PHE A 113 13.95 -11.81 -23.78
CA PHE A 113 14.74 -12.62 -24.70
C PHE A 113 14.57 -12.15 -26.16
N ASP A 114 13.37 -11.68 -26.48
CA ASP A 114 12.98 -11.14 -27.79
C ASP A 114 13.81 -9.92 -28.21
N ASP A 115 14.29 -9.09 -27.26
CA ASP A 115 15.12 -7.92 -27.58
C ASP A 115 16.53 -8.35 -28.06
N TYR A 116 17.05 -9.49 -27.59
CA TYR A 116 18.34 -10.04 -28.07
C TYR A 116 18.23 -10.66 -29.45
N GLN A 117 17.10 -11.29 -29.77
CA GLN A 117 16.84 -11.79 -31.12
C GLN A 117 16.87 -10.65 -32.14
N ARG A 118 16.33 -9.48 -31.80
CA ARG A 118 16.39 -8.29 -32.66
C ARG A 118 17.83 -7.85 -32.95
N PHE A 119 18.70 -7.81 -31.94
CA PHE A 119 20.11 -7.44 -32.14
C PHE A 119 20.89 -8.48 -32.94
N LEU A 120 20.55 -9.77 -32.82
CA LEU A 120 21.19 -10.84 -33.59
C LEU A 120 20.70 -10.88 -35.04
N GLU A 121 19.41 -10.61 -35.29
CA GLU A 121 18.86 -10.43 -36.64
C GLU A 121 19.46 -9.19 -37.31
N GLU A 122 19.55 -8.07 -36.60
CA GLU A 122 20.17 -6.82 -37.08
C GLU A 122 21.70 -6.98 -37.29
N ALA A 123 22.37 -7.87 -36.54
CA ALA A 123 23.77 -8.23 -36.76
C ALA A 123 23.98 -9.27 -37.88
N GLY A 124 22.96 -10.09 -38.17
CA GLY A 124 22.96 -11.09 -39.23
C GLY A 124 22.66 -10.51 -40.61
N GLU A 125 21.94 -9.39 -40.67
CA GLU A 125 21.80 -8.58 -41.88
C GLU A 125 23.13 -7.89 -42.20
N LYS A 126 23.72 -8.21 -43.37
CA LYS A 126 24.93 -7.51 -43.83
C LYS A 126 24.56 -6.04 -44.06
N PRO A 127 25.12 -5.09 -43.29
CA PRO A 127 24.72 -3.70 -43.42
C PRO A 127 25.25 -3.18 -44.77
N THR A 128 24.36 -2.60 -45.57
CA THR A 128 24.72 -1.96 -46.85
C THR A 128 25.58 -0.71 -46.66
N VAL A 129 25.67 -0.18 -45.43
CA VAL A 129 26.52 0.95 -45.04
C VAL A 129 27.14 0.64 -43.66
N PRO A 130 28.46 0.84 -43.45
CA PRO A 130 29.07 0.59 -42.15
C PRO A 130 28.52 1.56 -41.09
N ARG A 131 27.63 1.08 -40.21
CA ARG A 131 27.23 1.82 -39.02
C ARG A 131 28.28 1.63 -37.93
N ARG A 132 29.12 2.63 -37.73
CA ARG A 132 29.86 2.78 -36.46
C ARG A 132 28.85 3.16 -35.39
N PHE A 133 28.58 2.27 -34.45
CA PHE A 133 27.98 2.68 -33.19
C PHE A 133 29.01 3.53 -32.44
N SER A 134 28.93 4.85 -32.62
CA SER A 134 29.67 5.80 -31.79
C SER A 134 29.00 5.84 -30.42
N THR A 135 29.74 5.48 -29.38
CA THR A 135 29.30 5.57 -27.99
C THR A 135 29.32 7.00 -27.44
N GLN A 136 29.61 8.02 -28.28
CA GLN A 136 29.75 9.41 -27.84
C GLN A 136 28.42 10.09 -27.49
N ASP A 137 27.29 9.65 -28.05
CA ASP A 137 26.01 10.37 -27.93
C ASP A 137 24.99 9.67 -27.00
N VAL A 138 25.42 8.69 -26.20
CA VAL A 138 24.52 8.09 -25.19
C VAL A 138 24.56 8.98 -23.95
N PRO A 139 23.45 9.62 -23.54
CA PRO A 139 23.44 10.45 -22.34
C PRO A 139 23.69 9.56 -21.11
N THR A 140 24.93 9.55 -20.64
CA THR A 140 25.27 8.95 -19.35
C THR A 140 24.79 9.93 -18.28
N ARG A 141 23.71 9.56 -17.57
CA ARG A 141 23.24 10.33 -16.41
C ARG A 141 24.20 10.14 -15.24
N TYR A 142 25.27 10.90 -15.26
CA TYR A 142 26.03 11.27 -14.06
C TYR A 142 26.33 12.78 -14.12
N THR A 143 25.47 13.55 -13.47
CA THR A 143 25.76 14.87 -12.89
C THR A 143 25.06 14.91 -11.56
#